data_AF-A0A6A5VRW7-F1
#
_entry.id   AF-A0A6A5VRW7-F1
#
_cell.length_a   1.000
_cell.length_b   1.000
_cell.length_c   1.000
_cell.angle_alpha   90.00
_cell.angle_beta   90.00
_cell.angle_gamma   90.00
#
_symmetry.space_group_name_H-M   'P 1'
#
loop_
_entity.id
_entity.type
_entity.pdbx_description
1 polymer ?
#
loop_
_entity_poly.entity_id
_entity_poly.type
_entity_poly.pdbx_seq_one_letter_code
_entity_poly.pdbx_strand_id
1 'polypeptide(L)'
;MDRLVRSIIVELKKAAKLYKEKIQQEKRAAREAAKKAKEKERAKKAAQRTAQKSADNAKKALQLSQRSKRKASQPSPQSRKRQKRVVDATDVREALKGASAALTKSTRSGRDVKLLDRFK
;
A
#
# COMPACT_ATOMS: atom_id res chain seq x y z
N MET A 1 55.46 46.88 15.08
CA MET A 1 54.63 46.31 14.00
C MET A 1 54.75 47.18 12.76
N ASP A 2 55.60 46.75 11.84
CA ASP A 2 56.01 47.54 10.69
C ASP A 2 54.83 47.89 9.78
N ARG A 3 54.92 49.07 9.15
CA ARG A 3 53.86 49.61 8.29
C ARG A 3 53.55 48.68 7.10
N LEU A 4 54.58 47.99 6.60
CA LEU A 4 54.51 46.94 5.58
C LEU A 4 53.71 45.71 6.01
N VAL A 5 53.90 45.23 7.24
CA VAL A 5 53.16 44.05 7.74
C VAL A 5 51.67 44.36 7.83
N ARG A 6 51.31 45.60 8.21
CA ARG A 6 49.91 46.04 8.29
C ARG A 6 49.24 46.11 6.93
N SER A 7 49.92 46.59 5.88
CA SER A 7 49.34 46.63 4.52
C SER A 7 49.09 45.23 3.97
N ILE A 8 50.06 44.31 4.15
CA ILE A 8 49.92 42.91 3.74
C ILE A 8 48.73 42.24 4.43
N ILE A 9 48.56 42.45 5.74
CA ILE A 9 47.41 41.89 6.48
C ILE A 9 46.07 42.42 5.93
N VAL A 10 46.00 43.71 5.57
CA VAL A 10 44.78 44.29 5.00
C VAL A 10 44.46 43.68 3.63
N GLU A 11 45.47 43.46 2.79
CA GLU A 11 45.31 42.81 1.49
C GLU A 11 44.84 41.36 1.62
N LEU A 12 45.46 40.59 2.54
CA LEU A 12 45.05 39.22 2.83
C LEU A 12 43.61 39.14 3.33
N LYS A 13 43.18 40.08 4.18
CA LYS A 13 41.78 40.16 4.66
C LYS A 13 40.81 40.46 3.51
N LYS A 14 41.17 41.36 2.59
CA LYS A 14 40.35 41.65 1.40
C LYS A 14 40.23 40.43 0.49
N ALA A 15 41.34 39.74 0.21
CA ALA A 15 41.34 38.52 -0.59
C ALA A 15 40.48 37.42 0.05
N ALA A 16 40.60 37.21 1.37
CA ALA A 16 39.79 36.24 2.11
C ALA A 16 38.29 36.57 2.07
N LYS A 17 37.93 37.86 2.13
CA LYS A 17 36.54 38.32 2.03
C LYS A 17 35.96 38.00 0.64
N LEU A 18 36.70 38.35 -0.42
CA LEU A 18 36.29 38.06 -1.80
C LEU A 18 36.13 36.55 -2.06
N TYR A 19 37.02 35.73 -1.52
CA TYR A 19 36.94 34.27 -1.65
C TYR A 19 35.69 33.71 -0.96
N LYS A 20 35.38 34.19 0.25
CA LYS A 20 34.15 33.81 0.97
C LYS A 20 32.88 34.23 0.22
N GLU A 21 32.87 35.41 -0.38
CA GLU A 21 31.75 35.89 -1.18
C GLU A 21 31.53 35.03 -2.44
N LYS A 22 32.60 34.65 -3.14
CA LYS A 22 32.53 33.71 -4.28
C LYS A 22 31.92 32.36 -3.88
N ILE A 23 32.41 31.76 -2.79
CA ILE A 23 31.86 30.50 -2.27
C ILE A 23 30.36 30.63 -1.93
N GLN A 24 29.96 31.76 -1.34
CA GLN A 24 28.55 31.98 -1.02
C GLN A 24 27.69 32.14 -2.28
N GLN A 25 28.18 32.82 -3.31
CA GLN A 25 27.48 32.97 -4.59
C GLN A 25 27.30 31.62 -5.29
N GLU A 26 28.33 30.78 -5.33
CA GLU A 26 28.24 29.42 -5.88
C GLU A 26 27.21 28.56 -5.14
N LYS A 27 27.20 28.62 -3.80
CA LYS A 27 26.20 27.92 -2.98
C LYS A 27 24.78 28.43 -3.23
N ARG A 28 24.60 29.73 -3.44
CA ARG A 28 23.28 30.30 -3.80
C ARG A 28 22.84 29.84 -5.18
N ALA A 29 23.73 29.85 -6.17
CA ALA A 29 23.44 29.37 -7.52
C ALA A 29 23.03 27.89 -7.53
N ALA A 30 23.74 27.04 -6.77
CA ALA A 30 23.38 25.63 -6.64
C ALA A 30 21.98 25.42 -6.00
N ARG A 31 21.63 26.23 -4.99
CA ARG A 31 20.30 26.19 -4.35
C ARG A 31 19.19 26.65 -5.30
N GLU A 32 19.43 27.71 -6.06
CA GLU A 32 18.50 28.23 -7.07
C GLU A 32 18.26 27.20 -8.18
N ALA A 33 19.33 26.56 -8.68
CA ALA A 33 19.21 25.48 -9.67
C ALA A 33 18.40 24.28 -9.12
N ALA A 34 18.67 23.86 -7.88
CA ALA A 34 17.95 22.78 -7.23
C ALA A 34 16.45 23.13 -7.00
N LYS A 35 16.13 24.37 -6.64
CA LYS A 35 14.75 24.85 -6.53
C LYS A 35 14.03 24.78 -7.88
N LYS A 36 14.64 25.34 -8.94
CA LYS A 36 14.07 25.33 -10.29
C LYS A 36 13.84 23.91 -10.80
N ALA A 37 14.72 22.96 -10.50
CA ALA A 37 14.54 21.56 -10.85
C ALA A 37 13.35 20.92 -10.10
N LYS A 38 13.26 21.12 -8.78
CA LYS A 38 12.16 20.60 -7.95
C LYS A 38 10.81 21.18 -8.35
N GLU A 39 10.76 22.45 -8.74
CA GLU A 39 9.53 23.10 -9.20
C GLU A 39 9.02 22.49 -10.50
N LYS A 40 9.91 22.31 -11.50
CA LYS A 40 9.58 21.63 -12.75
C LYS A 40 9.09 20.20 -12.53
N GLU A 41 9.69 19.46 -11.60
CA GLU A 41 9.26 18.11 -11.23
C GLU A 41 7.87 18.12 -10.56
N ARG A 42 7.63 19.04 -9.62
CA ARG A 42 6.33 19.20 -8.95
C ARG A 42 5.22 19.54 -9.93
N ALA A 43 5.48 20.42 -10.90
CA ALA A 43 4.52 20.77 -11.95
C ALA A 43 4.13 19.55 -12.79
N LYS A 44 5.11 18.75 -13.24
CA LYS A 44 4.85 17.51 -13.99
C LYS A 44 4.05 16.49 -13.17
N LYS A 45 4.42 16.30 -11.90
CA LYS A 45 3.71 15.38 -10.98
C LYS A 45 2.28 15.84 -10.69
N ALA A 46 2.02 17.14 -10.63
CA ALA A 46 0.67 17.66 -10.43
C ALA A 46 -0.24 17.31 -11.61
N ALA A 47 0.24 17.53 -12.85
CA ALA A 47 -0.50 17.17 -14.06
C ALA A 47 -0.75 15.65 -14.18
N GLN A 48 0.24 14.83 -13.82
CA GLN A 48 0.08 13.37 -13.82
C GLN A 48 -0.98 12.94 -12.78
N ARG A 49 -0.98 13.54 -11.59
CA ARG A 49 -1.95 13.24 -10.53
C ARG A 49 -3.37 13.63 -10.90
N THR A 50 -3.59 14.75 -11.59
CA THR A 50 -4.94 15.15 -12.03
C THR A 50 -5.48 14.19 -13.09
N ALA A 51 -4.65 13.80 -14.07
CA ALA A 51 -5.01 12.81 -15.08
C ALA A 51 -5.29 11.42 -14.48
N GLN A 52 -4.49 10.99 -13.49
CA GLN A 52 -4.72 9.71 -12.81
C GLN A 52 -6.03 9.73 -12.00
N LYS A 53 -6.30 10.83 -11.27
CA LYS A 53 -7.55 10.99 -10.52
C LYS A 53 -8.79 10.95 -11.43
N SER A 54 -8.75 11.61 -12.59
CA SER A 54 -9.89 11.57 -13.52
C SER A 54 -10.11 10.17 -14.09
N ALA A 55 -9.04 9.46 -14.46
CA ALA A 55 -9.12 8.08 -14.92
C ALA A 55 -9.69 7.13 -13.85
N ASP A 56 -9.23 7.25 -12.60
CA ASP A 56 -9.73 6.43 -11.49
C ASP A 56 -11.19 6.74 -11.16
N ASN A 57 -11.59 8.02 -11.21
CA ASN A 57 -12.98 8.43 -11.03
C ASN A 57 -13.89 7.87 -12.13
N ALA A 58 -13.45 7.88 -13.39
CA ALA A 58 -14.20 7.29 -14.50
C ALA A 58 -14.37 5.77 -14.32
N LYS A 59 -13.30 5.05 -13.94
CA LYS A 59 -13.37 3.61 -13.63
C LYS A 59 -14.35 3.32 -12.49
N LYS A 60 -14.31 4.10 -11.42
CA LYS A 60 -15.25 3.97 -10.28
C LYS A 60 -16.69 4.22 -10.71
N ALA A 61 -16.94 5.25 -11.54
CA ALA A 61 -18.28 5.55 -12.05
C ALA A 61 -18.86 4.39 -12.87
N LEU A 62 -18.04 3.79 -13.76
CA LEU A 62 -18.43 2.61 -14.53
C LEU A 62 -18.72 1.40 -13.61
N GLN A 63 -17.87 1.16 -12.61
CA GLN A 63 -18.07 0.04 -11.68
C GLN A 63 -19.34 0.21 -10.83
N LEU A 64 -19.62 1.43 -10.35
CA LEU A 64 -20.81 1.72 -9.57
C LEU A 64 -22.09 1.59 -10.41
N SER A 65 -22.08 2.08 -11.66
CA SER A 65 -23.23 1.93 -12.56
C SER A 65 -23.54 0.45 -12.78
N GLN A 66 -22.53 -0.39 -13.05
CA GLN A 66 -22.70 -1.83 -13.20
C GLN A 66 -23.20 -2.51 -11.92
N ARG A 67 -22.71 -2.10 -10.74
CA ARG A 67 -23.14 -2.67 -9.46
C ARG A 67 -24.61 -2.38 -9.17
N SER A 68 -25.10 -1.18 -9.51
CA SER A 68 -26.52 -0.81 -9.34
C SER A 68 -27.46 -1.57 -10.28
N LYS A 69 -26.95 -2.08 -11.42
CA LYS A 69 -27.71 -2.89 -12.37
C LYS A 69 -27.76 -4.37 -12.02
N ARG A 70 -27.01 -4.82 -10.99
CA ARG A 70 -27.19 -6.18 -10.46
C ARG A 70 -28.61 -6.28 -9.90
N LYS A 71 -29.39 -7.21 -10.44
CA LYS A 71 -30.68 -7.56 -9.81
C LYS A 71 -30.38 -7.90 -8.35
N ALA A 72 -31.08 -7.26 -7.41
CA ALA A 72 -31.05 -7.69 -6.01
C ALA A 72 -31.24 -9.20 -6.01
N SER A 73 -30.46 -9.94 -5.19
CA SER A 73 -30.55 -11.39 -5.13
C SER A 73 -32.03 -11.71 -5.01
N GLN A 74 -32.59 -12.34 -6.04
CA GLN A 74 -33.98 -12.77 -6.03
C GLN A 74 -34.19 -13.51 -4.70
N PRO A 75 -35.26 -13.23 -3.95
CA PRO A 75 -35.55 -13.99 -2.75
C PRO A 75 -35.48 -15.46 -3.14
N SER A 76 -34.64 -16.23 -2.42
CA SER A 76 -34.51 -17.64 -2.73
C SER A 76 -35.90 -18.26 -2.69
N PRO A 77 -36.31 -19.02 -3.71
CA PRO A 77 -37.63 -19.64 -3.69
C PRO A 77 -37.72 -20.47 -2.41
N GLN A 78 -38.70 -20.17 -1.56
CA GLN A 78 -38.96 -20.87 -0.31
C GLN A 78 -38.91 -22.37 -0.58
N SER A 79 -37.92 -23.05 -0.01
CA SER A 79 -37.76 -24.48 -0.23
C SER A 79 -39.03 -25.19 0.22
N ARG A 80 -39.68 -25.90 -0.69
CA ARG A 80 -40.83 -26.76 -0.34
C ARG A 80 -40.35 -27.79 0.67
N LYS A 81 -40.88 -27.70 1.89
CA LYS A 81 -40.60 -28.60 3.02
C LYS A 81 -40.78 -30.05 2.56
N ARG A 82 -39.72 -30.86 2.55
CA ARG A 82 -39.80 -32.27 2.15
C ARG A 82 -40.61 -33.03 3.22
N GLN A 83 -41.68 -33.72 2.83
CA GLN A 83 -42.35 -34.67 3.71
C GLN A 83 -41.40 -35.83 4.02
N LYS A 84 -41.22 -36.16 5.30
CA LYS A 84 -40.43 -37.32 5.75
C LYS A 84 -41.14 -38.61 5.34
N ARG A 85 -40.40 -39.56 4.78
CA ARG A 85 -40.81 -40.97 4.78
C ARG A 85 -40.37 -41.56 6.11
N VAL A 86 -41.33 -42.09 6.86
CA VAL A 86 -41.09 -42.90 8.06
C VAL A 86 -40.57 -44.25 7.59
N VAL A 87 -39.43 -44.67 8.11
CA VAL A 87 -38.87 -46.02 7.94
C VAL A 87 -38.59 -46.50 9.36
N ASP A 88 -39.29 -47.55 9.78
CA ASP A 88 -39.09 -48.20 11.07
C ASP A 88 -37.90 -49.16 11.00
N ALA A 89 -37.17 -49.24 12.11
CA ALA A 89 -35.89 -49.92 12.24
C ALA A 89 -36.05 -51.41 12.62
N THR A 90 -35.14 -52.24 12.11
CA THR A 90 -34.76 -53.50 12.75
C THR A 90 -33.22 -53.60 12.78
N ASP A 91 -32.71 -53.59 14.01
CA ASP A 91 -31.31 -53.74 14.42
C ASP A 91 -30.75 -55.13 14.12
N VAL A 92 -29.50 -55.22 13.62
CA VAL A 92 -28.55 -56.30 13.97
C VAL A 92 -27.10 -55.80 13.83
N ARG A 93 -26.52 -55.46 14.99
CA ARG A 93 -25.27 -55.98 15.59
C ARG A 93 -23.89 -55.84 14.87
N GLU A 94 -22.97 -55.35 15.70
CA GLU A 94 -21.53 -55.65 15.83
C GLU A 94 -20.47 -54.80 15.09
N ALA A 95 -19.87 -53.91 15.90
CA ALA A 95 -18.44 -53.77 16.19
C ALA A 95 -17.46 -53.48 15.04
N LEU A 96 -16.81 -52.31 15.10
CA LEU A 96 -15.38 -52.23 15.47
C LEU A 96 -14.92 -50.78 15.65
N LYS A 97 -14.24 -50.55 16.78
CA LYS A 97 -12.95 -49.85 16.88
C LYS A 97 -12.93 -48.34 16.58
N GLY A 98 -12.82 -47.58 17.66
CA GLY A 98 -12.64 -46.13 17.65
C GLY A 98 -11.48 -45.66 16.79
N ALA A 99 -11.77 -44.75 15.88
CA ALA A 99 -10.80 -43.82 15.32
C ALA A 99 -10.91 -42.51 16.12
N SER A 100 -9.90 -42.26 16.95
CA SER A 100 -9.64 -40.94 17.53
C SER A 100 -9.61 -39.92 16.40
N ALA A 101 -10.62 -39.06 16.34
CA ALA A 101 -10.75 -38.03 15.31
C ALA A 101 -9.54 -37.08 15.42
N ALA A 102 -8.75 -37.01 14.34
CA ALA A 102 -7.64 -36.09 14.24
C ALA A 102 -8.14 -34.65 14.47
N LEU A 103 -7.48 -33.93 15.39
CA LEU A 103 -7.78 -32.54 15.70
C LEU A 103 -7.47 -31.68 14.46
N THR A 104 -8.48 -31.41 13.63
CA THR A 104 -8.35 -30.49 12.50
C THR A 104 -8.13 -29.09 13.05
N LYS A 105 -6.90 -28.58 12.90
CA LYS A 105 -6.57 -27.22 13.34
C LYS A 105 -7.26 -26.24 12.39
N SER A 106 -8.40 -25.72 12.83
CA SER A 106 -9.15 -24.68 12.11
C SER A 106 -8.59 -23.30 12.45
N THR A 107 -8.54 -22.41 11.46
CA THR A 107 -8.20 -21.00 11.69
C THR A 107 -9.30 -20.27 12.45
N ARG A 108 -9.02 -19.08 12.98
CA ARG A 108 -10.04 -18.16 13.55
C ARG A 108 -11.22 -17.88 12.60
N SER A 109 -11.01 -18.08 11.29
CA SER A 109 -12.05 -17.92 10.26
C SER A 109 -12.86 -19.19 9.97
N GLY A 110 -12.64 -20.28 10.71
CA GLY A 110 -13.35 -21.55 10.54
C GLY A 110 -12.88 -22.38 9.34
N ARG A 111 -11.83 -21.94 8.62
CA ARG A 111 -11.27 -22.71 7.51
C ARG A 111 -10.34 -23.78 8.02
N ASP A 112 -10.56 -24.99 7.52
CA ASP A 112 -9.71 -26.15 7.78
C ASP A 112 -8.37 -25.97 7.06
N VAL A 113 -7.27 -26.19 7.79
CA VAL A 113 -5.91 -26.03 7.25
C VAL A 113 -5.21 -27.37 7.30
N LYS A 114 -4.88 -27.88 6.12
CA LYS A 114 -3.95 -29.00 5.97
C LYS A 114 -2.54 -28.47 6.19
N LEU A 115 -2.08 -28.51 7.44
CA LEU A 115 -0.67 -28.23 7.75
C LEU A 115 0.18 -29.27 7.04
N LEU A 116 1.13 -28.81 6.21
CA LEU A 116 2.10 -29.68 5.57
C LEU A 116 3.07 -30.20 6.64
N ASP A 117 3.44 -31.47 6.54
CA ASP A 117 4.27 -32.21 7.52
C ASP A 117 5.63 -31.57 7.81
N ARG A 118 6.06 -30.65 6.93
CA ARG A 118 7.29 -29.86 7.06
C ARG A 118 7.26 -28.82 8.18
N PHE A 119 6.10 -28.50 8.73
CA PHE A 119 5.92 -27.49 9.78
C PHE A 119 5.30 -28.09 11.07
N LYS A 120 5.41 -29.41 11.26
CA LYS A 120 5.05 -30.05 12.53
C LYS A 120 6.07 -29.74 13.62
#